data_AF-A0A382MZE6-F1
#
_entry.id   AF-A0A382MZE6-F1
#
_cell.length_a   1.000
_cell.length_b   1.000
_cell.length_c   1.000
_cell.angle_alpha   90.00
_cell.angle_beta   90.00
_cell.angle_gamma   90.00
#
_symmetry.space_group_name_H-M   'P 1'
#
loop_
_entity.id
_entity.type
_entity.pdbx_description
1 polymer ?
#
loop_
_entity_poly.entity_id
_entity_poly.type
_entity_poly.pdbx_seq_one_letter_code
_entity_poly.pdbx_strand_id
1 'polypeptide(L)'
;VAEAASLLKIVRATRSEWVGINLDTGNFHTDDVYGDIARCVPHAVNVQLKVEIQPRGAKQKSAADLGRLVKILRDGGYQGFIALEFEAATDPWVAVPKWLNKLKEAIG
;
A
#
# COMPACT_ATOMS: atom_id res chain seq x y z
N VAL A 1 7.92 -3.71 -12.27
CA VAL A 1 6.67 -3.10 -11.75
C VAL A 1 5.74 -4.23 -11.36
N ALA A 2 5.14 -4.17 -10.16
CA ALA A 2 4.14 -5.16 -9.75
C ALA A 2 2.77 -4.79 -10.35
N GLU A 3 2.07 -5.77 -10.89
CA GLU A 3 0.67 -5.63 -11.32
C GLU A 3 -0.18 -6.58 -10.48
N ALA A 4 -1.34 -6.11 -9.99
CA ALA A 4 -2.19 -6.89 -9.10
C ALA A 4 -2.59 -8.24 -9.73
N ALA A 5 -2.85 -8.28 -11.04
CA ALA A 5 -3.21 -9.51 -11.74
C ALA A 5 -2.13 -10.60 -11.62
N SER A 6 -0.86 -10.23 -11.75
CA SER A 6 0.28 -11.15 -11.65
C SER A 6 0.48 -11.64 -10.22
N LEU A 7 0.40 -10.74 -9.23
CA LEU A 7 0.49 -11.07 -7.80
C LEU A 7 -0.61 -12.05 -7.38
N LEU A 8 -1.85 -11.73 -7.76
CA LEU A 8 -3.00 -12.56 -7.44
C LEU A 8 -2.96 -13.92 -8.14
N LYS A 9 -2.38 -14.01 -9.36
CA LYS A 9 -2.15 -15.29 -10.04
C LYS A 9 -1.21 -16.18 -9.23
N ILE A 10 -0.11 -15.64 -8.71
CA ILE A 10 0.86 -16.37 -7.89
C ILE A 10 0.20 -16.85 -6.60
N VAL A 11 -0.42 -15.95 -5.83
CA VAL A 11 -1.05 -16.29 -4.54
C VAL A 11 -2.15 -17.33 -4.70
N ARG A 12 -3.01 -17.20 -5.72
CA ARG A 12 -4.06 -18.21 -5.96
C ARG A 12 -3.49 -19.56 -6.41
N ALA A 13 -2.35 -19.58 -7.10
CA ALA A 13 -1.72 -20.81 -7.55
C ALA A 13 -1.11 -21.64 -6.42
N THR A 14 -0.76 -21.02 -5.27
CA THR A 14 -0.20 -21.75 -4.13
C THR A 14 -1.21 -22.66 -3.45
N ARG A 15 -2.52 -22.34 -3.55
CA ARG A 15 -3.63 -23.08 -2.93
C ARG A 15 -3.41 -23.35 -1.44
N SER A 16 -2.78 -22.42 -0.74
CA SER A 16 -2.42 -22.55 0.67
C SER A 16 -2.95 -21.36 1.47
N GLU A 17 -3.62 -21.65 2.58
CA GLU A 17 -4.08 -20.64 3.55
C GLU A 17 -2.90 -19.97 4.29
N TRP A 18 -1.70 -20.55 4.20
CA TRP A 18 -0.48 -20.06 4.84
C TRP A 18 0.33 -19.09 3.98
N VAL A 19 -0.16 -18.74 2.78
CA VAL A 19 0.48 -17.80 1.87
C VAL A 19 -0.42 -16.61 1.62
N GLY A 20 0.10 -15.41 1.88
CA GLY A 20 -0.57 -14.15 1.60
C GLY A 20 0.37 -13.11 1.00
N ILE A 21 -0.17 -11.92 0.74
CA ILE A 21 0.54 -10.80 0.14
C ILE A 21 1.15 -9.93 1.25
N ASN A 22 2.44 -9.66 1.15
CA ASN A 22 3.04 -8.47 1.75
C ASN A 22 2.71 -7.27 0.86
N LEU A 23 1.68 -6.52 1.22
CA LEU A 23 1.11 -5.46 0.38
C LEU A 23 1.94 -4.18 0.54
N ASP A 24 2.96 -4.05 -0.31
CA ASP A 24 3.73 -2.82 -0.48
C ASP A 24 3.06 -1.90 -1.51
N THR A 25 2.51 -0.80 -1.01
CA THR A 25 1.77 0.20 -1.80
C THR A 25 2.62 0.97 -2.81
N GLY A 26 3.95 1.03 -2.65
CA GLY A 26 4.86 1.75 -3.53
C GLY A 26 5.28 1.00 -4.80
N ASN A 27 5.01 -0.31 -4.86
CA ASN A 27 5.43 -1.17 -5.98
C ASN A 27 4.48 -1.18 -7.18
N PHE A 28 3.29 -0.58 -7.04
CA PHE A 28 2.29 -0.49 -8.09
C PHE A 28 2.52 0.78 -8.93
N HIS A 29 3.06 0.62 -10.14
CA HIS A 29 3.22 1.71 -11.13
C HIS A 29 2.28 1.47 -12.31
N THR A 30 0.98 1.49 -12.02
CA THR A 30 -0.10 1.21 -12.98
C THR A 30 -0.95 2.45 -13.22
N ASP A 31 -1.91 2.36 -14.13
CA ASP A 31 -2.82 3.47 -14.42
C ASP A 31 -3.80 3.71 -13.26
N ASP A 32 -4.16 2.65 -12.52
CA ASP A 32 -4.99 2.70 -11.31
C ASP A 32 -4.31 2.00 -10.13
N VAL A 33 -3.32 2.68 -9.56
CA VAL A 33 -2.55 2.24 -8.38
C VAL A 33 -3.46 1.83 -7.22
N TYR A 34 -4.49 2.63 -6.94
CA TYR A 34 -5.40 2.38 -5.82
C TYR A 34 -6.34 1.21 -6.06
N GLY A 35 -6.85 1.04 -7.30
CA GLY A 35 -7.64 -0.12 -7.66
C GLY A 35 -6.83 -1.42 -7.57
N ASP A 36 -5.56 -1.39 -7.96
CA ASP A 36 -4.67 -2.54 -7.82
C ASP A 36 -4.39 -2.89 -6.35
N ILE A 37 -4.18 -1.90 -5.49
CA ILE A 37 -4.08 -2.09 -4.04
C ILE A 37 -5.37 -2.74 -3.51
N ALA A 38 -6.54 -2.19 -3.85
CA ALA A 38 -7.84 -2.68 -3.38
C ALA A 38 -8.08 -4.15 -3.75
N ARG A 39 -7.69 -4.58 -4.96
CA ARG A 39 -7.79 -5.97 -5.41
C ARG A 39 -6.89 -6.93 -4.61
N CYS A 40 -5.80 -6.43 -4.04
CA CYS A 40 -4.85 -7.23 -3.27
C CYS A 40 -5.22 -7.31 -1.78
N VAL A 41 -6.00 -6.37 -1.23
CA VAL A 41 -6.33 -6.31 0.21
C VAL A 41 -6.90 -7.61 0.77
N PRO A 42 -7.84 -8.32 0.11
CA PRO A 42 -8.40 -9.56 0.66
C PRO A 42 -7.38 -10.70 0.84
N HIS A 43 -6.19 -10.56 0.23
CA HIS A 43 -5.11 -11.53 0.33
C HIS A 43 -3.92 -10.99 1.13
N ALA A 44 -4.01 -9.78 1.69
CA ALA A 44 -2.91 -9.14 2.41
C ALA A 44 -2.78 -9.68 3.82
N VAL A 45 -1.56 -10.10 4.19
CA VAL A 45 -1.21 -10.53 5.56
C VAL A 45 -0.31 -9.51 6.27
N ASN A 46 0.35 -8.64 5.51
CA ASN A 46 1.10 -7.49 6.00
C ASN A 46 0.90 -6.30 5.06
N VAL A 47 0.90 -5.07 5.57
CA VAL A 47 0.82 -3.86 4.75
C VAL A 47 2.03 -2.97 5.00
N GLN A 48 2.72 -2.62 3.93
CA GLN A 48 3.76 -1.60 3.89
C GLN A 48 3.22 -0.37 3.14
N LEU A 49 2.93 0.68 3.88
CA LEU A 49 2.36 1.91 3.35
C LEU A 49 3.50 2.90 3.05
N LYS A 50 3.68 3.25 1.77
CA LYS A 50 4.62 4.29 1.34
C LYS A 50 3.92 5.63 1.28
N VAL A 51 4.66 6.69 1.60
CA VAL A 51 4.16 8.08 1.61
C VAL A 51 4.07 8.70 0.22
N GLU A 52 4.57 8.00 -0.79
CA GLU A 52 4.66 8.45 -2.17
C GLU A 52 4.21 7.34 -3.11
N ILE A 53 3.50 7.70 -4.17
CA ILE A 53 3.08 6.81 -5.26
C ILE A 53 3.52 7.37 -6.61
N GLN A 54 3.70 6.49 -7.59
CA GLN A 54 4.07 6.88 -8.95
C GLN A 54 3.23 6.08 -9.96
N PRO A 55 2.12 6.64 -10.47
CA PRO A 55 1.35 6.02 -11.54
C PRO A 55 2.19 5.83 -12.81
N ARG A 56 1.73 4.92 -13.68
CA ARG A 56 2.41 4.65 -14.97
C ARG A 56 2.56 5.94 -15.77
N GLY A 57 3.76 6.19 -16.28
CA GLY A 57 4.07 7.38 -17.07
C GLY A 57 4.24 8.68 -16.27
N ALA A 58 4.02 8.67 -14.95
CA ALA A 58 4.29 9.84 -14.11
C ALA A 58 5.81 10.10 -14.04
N LYS A 59 6.22 11.34 -14.33
CA LYS A 59 7.63 11.75 -14.29
C LYS A 59 8.19 11.91 -12.87
N GLN A 60 7.32 12.09 -11.89
CA GLN A 60 7.66 12.34 -10.49
C GLN A 60 6.69 11.58 -9.58
N LYS A 61 7.16 11.26 -8.38
CA LYS A 61 6.32 10.70 -7.32
C LYS A 61 5.38 11.79 -6.79
N SER A 62 4.17 11.40 -6.40
CA SER A 62 3.21 12.26 -5.71
C SER A 62 2.94 11.72 -4.31
N ALA A 63 2.55 12.58 -3.38
CA ALA A 63 2.14 12.16 -2.05
C ALA A 63 0.97 11.16 -2.12
N ALA A 64 1.05 10.10 -1.32
CA ALA A 64 -0.01 9.13 -1.20
C ALA A 64 -1.23 9.75 -0.47
N ASP A 65 -2.42 9.55 -1.02
CA ASP A 65 -3.68 9.81 -0.32
C ASP A 65 -3.90 8.74 0.77
N LEU A 66 -3.52 9.09 2.01
CA LEU A 66 -3.68 8.22 3.18
C LEU A 66 -5.14 7.91 3.50
N GLY A 67 -6.04 8.89 3.34
CA GLY A 67 -7.46 8.69 3.63
C GLY A 67 -8.07 7.65 2.69
N ARG A 68 -7.72 7.74 1.40
CA ARG A 68 -8.12 6.74 0.41
C ARG A 68 -7.51 5.37 0.67
N LEU A 69 -6.22 5.29 1.01
CA LEU A 69 -5.57 4.01 1.34
C LEU A 69 -6.21 3.35 2.57
N VAL A 70 -6.41 4.10 3.66
CA VAL A 70 -7.05 3.57 4.86
C VAL A 70 -8.48 3.12 4.59
N LYS A 71 -9.24 3.88 3.79
CA LYS A 71 -10.58 3.46 3.36
C LYS A 71 -10.54 2.14 2.59
N ILE A 72 -9.62 1.99 1.64
CA ILE A 72 -9.46 0.75 0.86
C ILE A 72 -9.13 -0.45 1.78
N LEU A 73 -8.21 -0.27 2.73
CA LEU A 73 -7.85 -1.30 3.70
C LEU A 73 -9.04 -1.70 4.58
N ARG A 74 -9.81 -0.70 5.05
CA ARG A 74 -11.01 -0.92 5.87
C ARG A 74 -12.11 -1.64 5.10
N ASP A 75 -12.43 -1.16 3.89
CA ASP A 75 -13.46 -1.75 3.03
C ASP A 75 -13.10 -3.19 2.62
N GLY A 76 -11.81 -3.48 2.46
CA GLY A 76 -11.30 -4.83 2.19
C GLY A 76 -11.15 -5.72 3.43
N GLY A 77 -11.53 -5.24 4.62
CA GLY A 77 -11.52 -6.02 5.86
C GLY A 77 -10.12 -6.31 6.43
N TYR A 78 -9.11 -5.52 6.11
CA TYR A 78 -7.77 -5.70 6.67
C TYR A 78 -7.75 -5.35 8.17
N GLN A 79 -7.23 -6.26 9.00
CA GLN A 79 -7.18 -6.12 10.46
C GLN A 79 -5.76 -6.18 11.04
N GLY A 80 -4.74 -6.24 10.18
CA GLY A 80 -3.33 -6.32 10.60
C GLY A 80 -2.68 -4.96 10.84
N PHE A 81 -1.37 -4.98 11.08
CA PHE A 81 -0.58 -3.77 11.24
C PHE A 81 -0.33 -3.07 9.90
N ILE A 82 -0.40 -1.74 9.90
CA ILE A 82 0.05 -0.91 8.80
C ILE A 82 1.45 -0.40 9.15
N ALA A 83 2.47 -0.94 8.49
CA ALA A 83 3.85 -0.48 8.64
C ALA A 83 4.09 0.72 7.72
N LEU A 84 4.47 1.87 8.29
CA LEU A 84 4.92 3.01 7.49
C LEU A 84 6.30 2.70 6.91
N GLU A 85 6.40 2.72 5.59
CA GLU A 85 7.65 2.59 4.85
C GLU A 85 8.02 3.96 4.25
N PHE A 86 9.12 4.53 4.72
CA PHE A 86 9.51 5.90 4.41
C PHE A 86 10.80 5.94 3.59
N GLU A 87 10.70 6.39 2.34
CA GLU A 87 11.83 6.53 1.40
C GLU A 87 11.84 7.90 0.68
N ALA A 88 11.11 8.89 1.22
CA ALA A 88 11.07 10.23 0.62
C ALA A 88 12.33 11.04 0.96
N ALA A 89 12.61 12.08 0.17
CA ALA A 89 13.87 12.84 0.25
C ALA A 89 14.04 13.69 1.53
N THR A 90 12.96 13.96 2.27
CA THR A 90 13.01 14.78 3.49
C THR A 90 13.60 14.01 4.67
N ASP A 91 14.26 14.72 5.60
CA ASP A 91 14.83 14.12 6.82
C ASP A 91 13.83 13.20 7.55
N PRO A 92 14.13 11.90 7.69
CA PRO A 92 13.23 10.94 8.31
C PRO A 92 12.93 11.26 9.78
N TRP A 93 13.87 11.85 10.53
CA TRP A 93 13.65 12.21 11.94
C TRP A 93 12.56 13.27 12.12
N VAL A 94 12.36 14.11 11.09
CA VAL A 94 11.33 15.15 11.07
C VAL A 94 10.06 14.66 10.37
N ALA A 95 10.19 13.91 9.27
CA ALA A 95 9.07 13.53 8.42
C ALA A 95 8.28 12.33 8.96
N VAL A 96 8.96 11.29 9.48
CA VAL A 96 8.30 10.07 9.97
C VAL A 96 7.29 10.36 11.08
N PRO A 97 7.60 11.14 12.14
CA PRO A 97 6.63 11.46 13.18
C PRO A 97 5.37 12.15 12.63
N LYS A 98 5.52 13.05 11.64
CA LYS A 98 4.40 13.75 11.00
C LYS A 98 3.51 12.79 10.21
N TRP A 99 4.12 11.87 9.45
CA TRP A 99 3.39 10.87 8.69
C TRP A 99 2.68 9.85 9.57
N LEU A 100 3.30 9.43 10.68
CA LEU A 100 2.66 8.57 11.66
C LEU A 100 1.45 9.25 12.30
N ASN A 101 1.51 10.55 12.62
CA ASN A 101 0.36 11.28 13.14
C ASN A 101 -0.78 11.34 12.12
N LYS A 102 -0.50 11.69 10.86
CA LYS A 102 -1.51 11.68 9.79
C LYS A 102 -2.14 10.30 9.58
N LEU A 103 -1.33 9.23 9.67
CA LEU A 103 -1.83 7.87 9.53
C LEU A 103 -2.75 7.48 10.68
N LYS A 104 -2.40 7.86 11.93
CA LYS A 104 -3.28 7.67 13.10
C LYS A 104 -4.61 8.41 12.92
N GLU A 105 -4.56 9.68 12.51
CA GLU A 105 -5.76 10.48 12.23
C GLU A 105 -6.64 9.85 11.14
N ALA A 106 -6.04 9.31 10.08
CA ALA A 106 -6.78 8.65 9.00
C ALA A 106 -7.41 7.31 9.44
N ILE A 107 -6.76 6.57 10.33
CA ILE A 107 -7.27 5.31 10.90
C ILE A 107 -8.44 5.57 11.85
N GLY A 108 -8.41 6.67 12.60
CA GLY A 108 -9.40 7.00 13.63
C GLY A 108 -9.07 6.34 14.96
#